data_AF-A0A6J8A5K1-F1
#
_entry.id   AF-A0A6J8A5K1-F1
#
_cell.length_a   1.000
_cell.length_b   1.000
_cell.length_c   1.000
_cell.angle_alpha   90.00
_cell.angle_beta   90.00
_cell.angle_gamma   90.00
#
_symmetry.space_group_name_H-M   'P 1'
#
loop_
_entity.id
_entity.type
_entity.pdbx_description
1 polymer ?
#
loop_
_entity_poly.entity_id
_entity_poly.type
_entity_poly.pdbx_seq_one_letter_code
_entity_poly.pdbx_strand_id
1 'polypeptide(L)'
;MTSLLWFTFFVICVVCRTVFSLPCLTIKSKQDFKEARDALKSLEHFLKSQATSINSKIEALDKDMTSMEEDFKRRQWIKYNNHCYYIGDDSVIWTEAERKCREIGGYLVKIDDSSEDSLIYQQISKSSKKNHFWLGSTDVVNGDWRWIYDQTQLSYKKFPLGRPISTSSSNSYTHNCIVMHNSNGYWYDMPCNNSYPYVCESNFCKFYKAGYN
;
A
#
# COMPACT_ATOMS: atom_id res chain seq x y z
N MET A 1 60.73 -71.29 -18.37
CA MET A 1 61.00 -69.87 -18.70
C MET A 1 59.73 -69.06 -19.05
N THR A 2 58.57 -69.67 -19.31
CA THR A 2 57.34 -68.97 -19.74
C THR A 2 56.52 -68.34 -18.61
N SER A 3 56.59 -68.87 -17.38
CA SER A 3 55.80 -68.40 -16.23
C SER A 3 56.25 -67.04 -15.65
N LEU A 4 57.57 -66.75 -15.64
CA LEU A 4 58.09 -65.48 -15.12
C LEU A 4 57.75 -64.29 -16.04
N LEU A 5 57.70 -64.53 -17.36
CA LEU A 5 57.37 -63.50 -18.36
C LEU A 5 55.90 -63.09 -18.30
N TRP A 6 55.01 -63.99 -17.91
CA TRP A 6 53.58 -63.70 -17.78
C TRP A 6 53.27 -62.89 -16.52
N PHE A 7 53.98 -63.20 -15.42
CA PHE A 7 53.82 -62.48 -14.16
C PHE A 7 54.35 -61.04 -14.26
N THR A 8 55.49 -60.82 -14.92
CA THR A 8 56.00 -59.47 -15.16
C THR A 8 55.09 -58.68 -16.10
N PHE A 9 54.53 -59.30 -17.15
CA PHE A 9 53.58 -58.63 -18.04
C PHE A 9 52.29 -58.23 -17.33
N PHE A 10 51.76 -59.08 -16.46
CA PHE A 10 50.55 -58.78 -15.69
C PHE A 10 50.80 -57.65 -14.68
N VAL A 11 51.93 -57.66 -13.98
CA VAL A 11 52.32 -56.57 -13.06
C VAL A 11 52.54 -55.27 -13.83
N ILE A 12 53.20 -55.29 -14.99
CA ILE A 12 53.38 -54.11 -15.85
C ILE A 12 52.02 -53.59 -16.36
N CYS A 13 51.09 -54.46 -16.75
CA CYS A 13 49.75 -54.05 -17.16
C CYS A 13 48.92 -53.46 -16.02
N VAL A 14 49.01 -54.00 -14.80
CA VAL A 14 48.31 -53.48 -13.62
C VAL A 14 48.92 -52.14 -13.18
N VAL A 15 50.26 -52.04 -13.14
CA VAL A 15 50.98 -50.79 -12.82
C VAL A 15 50.72 -49.74 -13.90
N CYS A 16 50.72 -50.08 -15.20
CA CYS A 16 50.29 -49.16 -16.25
C CYS A 16 48.82 -48.75 -16.08
N ARG A 17 47.90 -49.69 -15.80
CA ARG A 17 46.49 -49.32 -15.61
C ARG A 17 46.28 -48.39 -14.41
N THR A 18 46.98 -48.59 -13.29
CA THR A 18 46.83 -47.74 -12.09
C THR A 18 47.60 -46.42 -12.19
N VAL A 19 48.83 -46.42 -12.72
CA VAL A 19 49.67 -45.23 -12.88
C VAL A 19 49.14 -44.28 -13.96
N PHE A 20 48.47 -44.79 -15.02
CA PHE A 20 47.88 -43.92 -16.04
C PHE A 20 46.47 -43.43 -15.67
N SER A 21 45.76 -44.07 -14.74
CA SER A 21 44.40 -43.66 -14.33
C SER A 21 44.38 -42.67 -13.16
N LEU A 22 45.37 -42.68 -12.26
CA LEU A 22 45.51 -41.70 -11.17
C LEU A 22 45.71 -40.24 -11.66
N PRO A 23 46.57 -39.94 -12.65
CA PRO A 23 46.68 -38.61 -13.24
C PRO A 23 45.36 -38.13 -13.84
N CYS A 24 44.61 -39.02 -14.51
CA CYS A 24 43.32 -38.69 -15.10
C CYS A 24 42.25 -38.33 -14.04
N LEU A 25 42.19 -39.10 -12.94
CA LEU A 25 41.30 -38.81 -11.80
C LEU A 25 41.62 -37.47 -11.12
N THR A 26 42.89 -37.11 -10.99
CA THR A 26 43.30 -35.82 -10.41
C THR A 26 43.08 -34.63 -11.34
N ILE A 27 43.11 -34.83 -12.67
CA ILE A 27 42.78 -33.78 -13.65
C ILE A 27 41.28 -33.52 -13.64
N LYS A 28 40.46 -34.57 -13.60
CA LYS A 28 38.99 -34.44 -13.51
C LYS A 28 38.57 -33.71 -12.23
N SER A 29 39.11 -34.09 -11.07
CA SER A 29 38.78 -33.41 -9.80
C SER A 29 39.22 -31.93 -9.77
N LYS A 30 40.35 -31.59 -10.40
CA LYS A 30 40.78 -30.19 -10.57
C LYS A 30 39.85 -29.40 -11.49
N GLN A 31 39.38 -30.01 -12.56
CA GLN A 31 38.43 -29.39 -13.49
C GLN A 31 37.08 -29.17 -12.81
N ASP A 32 36.54 -30.18 -12.11
CA ASP A 32 35.29 -30.09 -11.35
C ASP A 32 35.37 -28.99 -10.28
N PHE A 33 36.51 -28.86 -9.58
CA PHE A 33 36.72 -27.81 -8.59
C PHE A 33 36.81 -26.41 -9.21
N LYS A 34 37.37 -26.29 -10.42
CA LYS A 34 37.41 -25.03 -11.17
C LYS A 34 36.00 -24.62 -11.61
N GLU A 35 35.23 -25.56 -12.16
CA GLU A 35 33.84 -25.32 -12.56
C GLU A 35 32.97 -24.91 -11.37
N ALA A 36 33.11 -25.59 -10.22
CA ALA A 36 32.41 -25.22 -8.99
C ALA A 36 32.80 -23.81 -8.48
N ARG A 37 34.09 -23.45 -8.57
CA ARG A 37 34.56 -22.10 -8.19
C ARG A 37 34.00 -21.02 -9.13
N ASP A 38 34.00 -21.29 -10.42
CA ASP A 38 33.49 -20.34 -11.42
C ASP A 38 31.96 -20.16 -11.27
N ALA A 39 31.24 -21.25 -10.98
CA ALA A 39 29.82 -21.20 -10.61
C ALA A 39 29.58 -20.39 -9.32
N LEU A 40 30.42 -20.57 -8.28
CA LEU A 40 30.31 -19.82 -7.03
C LEU A 40 30.54 -18.31 -7.25
N LYS A 41 31.51 -17.93 -8.08
CA LYS A 41 31.75 -16.53 -8.45
C LYS A 41 30.57 -15.93 -9.22
N SER A 42 29.98 -16.70 -10.14
CA SER A 42 28.79 -16.29 -10.87
C SER A 42 27.61 -16.04 -9.91
N LEU A 43 27.42 -16.93 -8.94
CA LEU A 43 26.40 -16.78 -7.91
C LEU A 43 26.66 -15.57 -7.01
N GLU A 44 27.90 -15.35 -6.58
CA GLU A 44 28.27 -14.18 -5.77
C GLU A 44 27.99 -12.87 -6.52
N HIS A 45 28.32 -12.82 -7.81
CA HIS A 45 28.01 -11.67 -8.65
C HIS A 45 26.49 -11.44 -8.77
N PHE A 46 25.72 -12.51 -8.97
CA PHE A 46 24.26 -12.43 -8.99
C PHE A 46 23.69 -11.91 -7.67
N LEU A 47 24.16 -12.43 -6.52
CA LEU A 47 23.73 -11.99 -5.19
C LEU A 47 24.08 -10.52 -4.94
N LYS A 48 25.28 -10.08 -5.35
CA LYS A 48 25.69 -8.66 -5.27
C LYS A 48 24.79 -7.76 -6.13
N SER A 49 24.48 -8.19 -7.34
CA SER A 49 23.56 -7.46 -8.23
C SER A 49 22.17 -7.30 -7.59
N GLN A 50 21.62 -8.38 -7.04
CA GLN A 50 20.32 -8.35 -6.36
C GLN A 50 20.34 -7.48 -5.11
N ALA A 51 21.41 -7.54 -4.30
CA ALA A 51 21.57 -6.70 -3.12
C ALA A 51 21.59 -5.20 -3.49
N THR A 52 22.31 -4.83 -4.56
CA THR A 52 22.31 -3.44 -5.06
C THR A 52 20.93 -3.02 -5.54
N SER A 53 20.20 -3.89 -6.25
CA SER A 53 18.82 -3.60 -6.68
C SER A 53 17.84 -3.45 -5.52
N ILE A 54 18.02 -4.20 -4.44
CA ILE A 54 17.21 -4.07 -3.23
C ILE A 54 17.55 -2.76 -2.52
N ASN A 55 18.83 -2.43 -2.35
CA ASN A 55 19.27 -1.21 -1.67
C ASN A 55 18.77 0.04 -2.40
N SER A 56 18.82 0.07 -3.73
CA SER A 56 18.27 1.22 -4.48
C SER A 56 16.76 1.38 -4.33
N LYS A 57 16.01 0.28 -4.20
CA LYS A 57 14.57 0.33 -3.87
C LYS A 57 14.32 0.83 -2.45
N ILE A 58 15.15 0.41 -1.49
CA ILE A 58 15.06 0.90 -0.10
C ILE A 58 15.28 2.41 -0.06
N GLU A 59 16.32 2.91 -0.74
CA GLU A 59 16.60 4.35 -0.82
C GLU A 59 15.44 5.14 -1.47
N ALA A 60 14.82 4.59 -2.53
CA ALA A 60 13.65 5.19 -3.15
C ALA A 60 12.44 5.24 -2.20
N LEU A 61 12.16 4.13 -1.50
CA LEU A 61 11.09 4.04 -0.50
C LEU A 61 11.30 5.01 0.67
N ASP A 62 12.54 5.16 1.15
CA ASP A 62 12.90 6.08 2.24
C ASP A 62 12.72 7.55 1.84
N LYS A 63 13.08 7.87 0.59
CA LYS A 63 12.82 9.19 -0.01
C LYS A 63 11.31 9.46 -0.10
N ASP A 64 10.52 8.51 -0.57
CA ASP A 64 9.06 8.65 -0.69
C ASP A 64 8.41 8.81 0.70
N MET A 65 8.87 8.03 1.69
CA MET A 65 8.43 8.15 3.08
C MET A 65 8.73 9.53 3.67
N THR A 66 9.93 10.06 3.44
CA THR A 66 10.33 11.39 3.89
C THR A 66 9.49 12.48 3.21
N SER A 67 9.20 12.32 1.91
CA SER A 67 8.34 13.26 1.18
C SER A 67 6.91 13.26 1.73
N MET A 68 6.34 12.08 2.01
CA MET A 68 5.01 11.97 2.61
C MET A 68 4.97 12.58 4.02
N GLU A 69 6.04 12.43 4.81
CA GLU A 69 6.13 13.03 6.15
C GLU A 69 6.06 14.56 6.10
N GLU A 70 6.84 15.20 5.23
CA GLU A 70 6.82 16.66 5.08
C GLU A 70 5.47 17.15 4.53
N ASP A 71 4.88 16.41 3.60
CA ASP A 71 3.53 16.66 3.10
C ASP A 71 2.45 16.57 4.18
N PHE A 72 2.58 15.60 5.08
CA PHE A 72 1.69 15.42 6.21
C PHE A 72 1.85 16.55 7.21
N LYS A 73 3.08 16.95 7.57
CA LYS A 73 3.36 18.07 8.49
C LYS A 73 2.83 19.41 7.98
N ARG A 74 2.88 19.65 6.66
CA ARG A 74 2.36 20.89 6.06
C ARG A 74 0.84 20.98 6.11
N ARG A 75 0.15 19.84 6.09
CA ARG A 75 -1.31 19.77 6.15
C ARG A 75 -1.77 19.85 7.62
N GLN A 76 -2.83 20.62 7.84
CA GLN A 76 -3.40 20.82 9.18
C GLN A 76 -4.29 19.63 9.57
N TRP A 77 -3.68 18.46 9.81
CA TRP A 77 -4.41 17.28 10.26
C TRP A 77 -4.91 17.45 11.71
N ILE A 78 -6.15 17.05 11.96
CA ILE A 78 -6.75 17.00 13.28
C ILE A 78 -6.63 15.58 13.81
N LYS A 79 -6.08 15.38 15.01
CA LYS A 79 -5.97 14.06 15.62
C LYS A 79 -7.11 13.81 16.60
N TYR A 80 -7.76 12.65 16.49
CA TYR A 80 -8.77 12.19 17.44
C TYR A 80 -8.85 10.67 17.46
N ASN A 81 -8.86 10.07 18.66
CA ASN A 81 -9.00 8.63 18.88
C ASN A 81 -8.05 7.70 18.07
N ASN A 82 -6.79 8.11 17.85
CA ASN A 82 -5.81 7.42 16.97
C ASN A 82 -6.07 7.51 15.45
N HIS A 83 -7.06 8.29 15.05
CA HIS A 83 -7.32 8.66 13.66
C HIS A 83 -6.91 10.11 13.43
N CYS A 84 -6.59 10.43 12.18
CA CYS A 84 -6.21 11.76 11.73
C CYS A 84 -7.13 12.21 10.61
N TYR A 85 -7.62 13.43 10.69
CA TYR A 85 -8.62 13.98 9.78
C TYR A 85 -8.06 15.21 9.06
N TYR A 86 -8.31 15.32 7.77
CA TYR A 86 -7.91 16.44 6.93
C TYR A 86 -9.09 16.97 6.13
N ILE A 87 -9.22 18.29 6.03
CA ILE A 87 -10.26 18.94 5.23
C ILE A 87 -9.62 19.46 3.94
N GLY A 88 -10.06 18.91 2.81
CA GLY A 88 -9.73 19.40 1.48
C GLY A 88 -10.73 20.48 1.06
N ASP A 89 -10.26 21.72 0.96
CA ASP A 89 -11.11 22.88 0.64
C ASP A 89 -11.46 22.99 -0.86
N ASP A 90 -10.70 22.32 -1.74
CA ASP A 90 -10.95 22.33 -3.17
C ASP A 90 -12.17 21.47 -3.52
N SER A 91 -13.00 21.96 -4.43
CA SER A 91 -14.26 21.30 -4.79
C SER A 91 -14.07 20.32 -5.96
N VAL A 92 -14.29 19.04 -5.70
CA VAL A 92 -14.11 17.95 -6.68
C VAL A 92 -15.26 16.95 -6.62
N ILE A 93 -15.38 16.10 -7.65
CA ILE A 93 -16.34 14.99 -7.64
C ILE A 93 -15.95 13.92 -6.62
N TRP A 94 -16.89 13.10 -6.18
CA TRP A 94 -16.66 12.15 -5.08
C TRP A 94 -15.52 11.16 -5.36
N THR A 95 -15.43 10.63 -6.58
CA THR A 95 -14.35 9.69 -6.97
C THR A 95 -12.98 10.34 -6.94
N GLU A 96 -12.90 11.62 -7.31
CA GLU A 96 -11.68 12.41 -7.24
C GLU A 96 -11.31 12.74 -5.78
N ALA A 97 -12.29 13.00 -4.93
CA ALA A 97 -12.09 13.22 -3.50
C ALA A 97 -11.48 11.98 -2.83
N GLU A 98 -12.01 10.78 -3.10
CA GLU A 98 -11.45 9.50 -2.64
C GLU A 98 -10.02 9.31 -3.14
N ARG A 99 -9.77 9.55 -4.43
CA ARG A 99 -8.43 9.47 -5.01
C ARG A 99 -7.44 10.38 -4.28
N LYS A 100 -7.82 11.65 -4.03
CA LYS A 100 -6.98 12.62 -3.31
C LYS A 100 -6.71 12.21 -1.87
N CYS A 101 -7.70 11.68 -1.14
CA CYS A 101 -7.46 11.16 0.20
C CYS A 101 -6.48 9.98 0.19
N ARG A 102 -6.57 9.09 -0.82
CA ARG A 102 -5.63 7.97 -0.97
C ARG A 102 -4.20 8.43 -1.28
N GLU A 103 -4.04 9.47 -2.11
CA GLU A 103 -2.72 10.04 -2.43
C GLU A 103 -1.98 10.58 -1.22
N ILE A 104 -2.70 11.05 -0.20
CA ILE A 104 -2.13 11.56 1.05
C ILE A 104 -2.08 10.51 2.17
N GLY A 105 -2.20 9.23 1.83
CA GLY A 105 -2.12 8.12 2.80
C GLY A 105 -3.35 7.95 3.69
N GLY A 106 -4.50 8.48 3.25
CA GLY A 106 -5.79 8.36 3.92
C GLY A 106 -6.85 7.73 3.02
N TYR A 107 -8.10 8.04 3.32
CA TYR A 107 -9.32 7.66 2.60
C TYR A 107 -10.41 8.69 2.91
N LEU A 108 -11.49 8.78 2.12
CA LEU A 108 -12.63 9.63 2.51
C LEU A 108 -13.20 9.15 3.85
N VAL A 109 -13.46 10.09 4.74
CA VAL A 109 -13.77 9.81 6.14
C VAL A 109 -14.94 8.84 6.30
N LYS A 110 -14.73 7.87 7.18
CA LYS A 110 -15.78 7.03 7.73
C LYS A 110 -16.25 7.68 9.02
N ILE A 111 -17.55 7.60 9.34
CA ILE A 111 -18.06 8.11 10.61
C ILE A 111 -18.69 6.95 11.38
N ASP A 112 -17.99 6.50 12.41
CA ASP A 112 -18.37 5.36 13.25
C ASP A 112 -19.30 5.76 14.41
N ASP A 113 -19.18 6.99 14.93
CA ASP A 113 -19.98 7.46 16.06
C ASP A 113 -20.27 8.97 16.07
N SER A 114 -21.09 9.39 17.06
CA SER A 114 -21.48 10.79 17.22
C SER A 114 -20.34 11.73 17.64
N SER A 115 -19.28 11.21 18.25
CA SER A 115 -18.15 12.01 18.69
C SER A 115 -17.27 12.38 17.50
N GLU A 116 -17.04 11.44 16.59
CA GLU A 116 -16.39 11.68 15.31
C GLU A 116 -17.18 12.64 14.42
N ASP A 117 -18.50 12.43 14.28
CA ASP A 117 -19.40 13.34 13.57
C ASP A 117 -19.30 14.78 14.11
N SER A 118 -19.33 14.92 15.44
CA SER A 118 -19.25 16.22 16.11
C SER A 118 -17.89 16.90 15.91
N LEU A 119 -16.80 16.13 15.95
CA LEU A 119 -15.46 16.62 15.66
C LEU A 119 -15.38 17.18 14.24
N ILE A 120 -15.79 16.39 13.24
CA ILE A 120 -15.75 16.80 11.81
C ILE A 120 -16.60 18.05 11.62
N TYR A 121 -17.84 18.04 12.15
CA TYR A 121 -18.74 19.18 12.08
C TYR A 121 -18.10 20.45 12.65
N GLN A 122 -17.48 20.37 13.84
CA GLN A 122 -16.82 21.51 14.48
C GLN A 122 -15.71 22.12 13.62
N GLN A 123 -15.03 21.30 12.81
CA GLN A 123 -13.95 21.78 11.94
C GLN A 123 -14.52 22.41 10.66
N ILE A 124 -15.46 21.76 9.99
CA ILE A 124 -16.04 22.29 8.74
C ILE A 124 -16.95 23.50 8.98
N SER A 125 -17.56 23.63 10.17
CA SER A 125 -18.43 24.76 10.54
C SER A 125 -17.66 26.08 10.73
N LYS A 126 -16.33 26.02 10.85
CA LYS A 126 -15.47 27.23 10.92
C LYS A 126 -15.37 27.94 9.57
N SER A 127 -15.67 27.25 8.47
CA SER A 127 -15.70 27.85 7.15
C SER A 127 -16.86 28.86 7.06
N SER A 128 -16.56 30.08 6.61
CA SER A 128 -17.56 31.13 6.43
C SER A 128 -18.49 30.88 5.23
N LYS A 129 -18.12 29.96 4.33
CA LYS A 129 -18.92 29.58 3.16
C LYS A 129 -19.83 28.43 3.53
N LYS A 130 -21.12 28.53 3.23
CA LYS A 130 -22.05 27.40 3.31
C LYS A 130 -21.67 26.39 2.23
N ASN A 131 -21.35 25.16 2.63
CA ASN A 131 -20.89 24.11 1.74
C ASN A 131 -21.32 22.72 2.23
N HIS A 132 -21.35 21.81 1.27
CA HIS A 132 -21.37 20.37 1.50
C HIS A 132 -19.93 19.84 1.50
N PHE A 133 -19.68 18.78 2.27
CA PHE A 133 -18.38 18.12 2.36
C PHE A 133 -18.56 16.63 2.12
N TRP A 134 -17.84 16.05 1.16
CA TRP A 134 -17.89 14.62 0.88
C TRP A 134 -17.45 13.77 2.07
N LEU A 135 -18.23 12.72 2.33
CA LEU A 135 -17.90 11.61 3.23
C LEU A 135 -17.62 10.34 2.42
N GLY A 136 -17.03 9.32 3.04
CA GLY A 136 -16.57 8.09 2.39
C GLY A 136 -17.65 7.06 2.08
N SER A 137 -18.94 7.44 2.08
CA SER A 137 -20.03 6.47 1.85
C SER A 137 -20.72 6.62 0.51
N THR A 138 -21.01 5.45 -0.08
CA THR A 138 -21.77 5.28 -1.32
C THR A 138 -22.67 4.03 -1.25
N ASP A 139 -23.75 4.01 -2.02
CA ASP A 139 -24.65 2.86 -2.19
C ASP A 139 -24.54 2.18 -3.58
N VAL A 140 -23.63 2.68 -4.45
CA VAL A 140 -23.46 2.21 -5.84
C VAL A 140 -23.16 0.72 -5.95
N VAL A 141 -22.46 0.14 -4.98
CA VAL A 141 -21.90 -1.22 -5.10
C VAL A 141 -22.96 -2.31 -4.90
N ASN A 142 -23.88 -2.13 -3.93
CA ASN A 142 -24.79 -3.19 -3.49
C ASN A 142 -26.25 -2.74 -3.30
N GLY A 143 -26.58 -1.47 -3.58
CA GLY A 143 -27.89 -0.90 -3.27
C GLY A 143 -28.13 -0.57 -1.79
N ASP A 144 -27.11 -0.80 -0.94
CA ASP A 144 -27.08 -0.41 0.48
C ASP A 144 -25.94 0.57 0.71
N TRP A 145 -26.18 1.60 1.53
CA TRP A 145 -25.16 2.55 1.97
C TRP A 145 -24.03 1.86 2.74
N ARG A 146 -22.80 2.02 2.26
CA ARG A 146 -21.59 1.46 2.86
C ARG A 146 -20.45 2.46 2.86
N TRP A 147 -19.52 2.29 3.80
CA TRP A 147 -18.25 3.00 3.79
C TRP A 147 -17.31 2.35 2.77
N ILE A 148 -16.74 3.13 1.85
CA ILE A 148 -15.88 2.59 0.79
C ILE A 148 -14.59 1.98 1.35
N TYR A 149 -14.11 2.51 2.48
CA TYR A 149 -12.87 2.10 3.11
C TYR A 149 -12.86 0.62 3.53
N ASP A 150 -13.90 0.15 4.21
CA ASP A 150 -13.98 -1.19 4.82
C ASP A 150 -15.23 -1.99 4.40
N GLN A 151 -16.07 -1.43 3.53
CA GLN A 151 -17.32 -2.02 3.02
C GLN A 151 -18.38 -2.26 4.11
N THR A 152 -18.21 -1.70 5.31
CA THR A 152 -19.17 -1.82 6.40
C THR A 152 -20.41 -0.96 6.14
N GLN A 153 -21.55 -1.38 6.68
CA GLN A 153 -22.79 -0.60 6.62
C GLN A 153 -22.73 0.57 7.63
N LEU A 154 -23.58 1.57 7.41
CA LEU A 154 -23.70 2.71 8.32
C LEU A 154 -24.34 2.28 9.65
N SER A 155 -23.50 2.07 10.66
CA SER A 155 -23.91 1.87 12.06
C SER A 155 -24.43 3.17 12.68
N TYR A 156 -23.76 4.28 12.41
CA TYR A 156 -24.16 5.63 12.78
C TYR A 156 -24.62 6.42 11.55
N LYS A 157 -25.65 7.24 11.72
CA LYS A 157 -26.21 8.09 10.66
C LYS A 157 -26.93 9.30 11.22
N LYS A 158 -26.81 10.42 10.53
CA LYS A 158 -27.44 11.69 10.90
C LYS A 158 -28.08 12.37 9.70
N PHE A 159 -28.97 11.64 9.04
CA PHE A 159 -29.81 12.20 7.98
C PHE A 159 -30.98 12.99 8.60
N PRO A 160 -31.44 14.08 7.96
CA PRO A 160 -32.68 14.73 8.36
C PRO A 160 -33.88 13.86 7.96
N LEU A 161 -35.07 14.21 8.46
CA LEU A 161 -36.30 13.50 8.10
C LEU A 161 -36.53 13.51 6.57
N GLY A 162 -36.93 12.36 6.03
CA GLY A 162 -37.16 12.18 4.58
C GLY A 162 -35.89 11.92 3.76
N ARG A 163 -34.75 11.64 4.41
CA ARG A 163 -33.48 11.31 3.78
C ARG A 163 -32.94 9.97 4.32
N PRO A 164 -32.14 9.22 3.53
CA PRO A 164 -31.77 9.49 2.13
C PRO A 164 -32.98 9.41 1.18
N ILE A 165 -32.95 10.13 0.06
CA ILE A 165 -34.01 10.02 -0.95
C ILE A 165 -33.85 8.66 -1.62
N SER A 166 -34.86 7.80 -1.53
CA SER A 166 -34.90 6.54 -2.27
C SER A 166 -35.10 6.83 -3.77
N THR A 167 -34.02 7.12 -4.51
CA THR A 167 -34.10 7.23 -5.97
C THR A 167 -34.01 5.84 -6.58
N SER A 168 -35.16 5.19 -6.74
CA SER A 168 -35.32 3.89 -7.41
C SER A 168 -35.06 3.92 -8.93
N SER A 169 -34.20 4.81 -9.43
CA SER A 169 -34.00 5.06 -10.85
C SER A 169 -32.53 4.99 -11.22
N SER A 170 -32.16 3.97 -11.97
CA SER A 170 -30.84 3.61 -12.52
C SER A 170 -30.18 4.63 -13.48
N ASN A 171 -30.35 5.94 -13.25
CA ASN A 171 -29.80 7.00 -14.08
C ASN A 171 -28.65 7.74 -13.36
N SER A 172 -27.78 8.42 -14.11
CA SER A 172 -26.61 9.20 -13.65
C SER A 172 -26.92 10.35 -12.64
N TYR A 173 -28.20 10.62 -12.35
CA TYR A 173 -28.68 11.58 -11.35
C TYR A 173 -29.07 10.92 -10.02
N THR A 174 -28.51 9.74 -9.76
CA THR A 174 -28.74 8.99 -8.53
C THR A 174 -27.97 9.61 -7.38
N HIS A 175 -28.67 9.85 -6.27
CA HIS A 175 -28.10 10.43 -5.08
C HIS A 175 -27.34 9.37 -4.28
N ASN A 176 -26.17 8.98 -4.78
CA ASN A 176 -25.48 7.79 -4.33
C ASN A 176 -24.21 8.07 -3.51
N CYS A 177 -23.99 9.33 -3.14
CA CYS A 177 -22.85 9.76 -2.35
C CYS A 177 -23.29 10.67 -1.22
N ILE A 178 -22.66 10.53 -0.05
CA ILE A 178 -23.05 11.28 1.15
C ILE A 178 -22.16 12.49 1.36
N VAL A 179 -22.79 13.61 1.70
CA VAL A 179 -22.13 14.82 2.20
C VAL A 179 -22.59 15.16 3.60
N MET A 180 -21.75 15.86 4.37
CA MET A 180 -22.14 16.62 5.55
C MET A 180 -22.29 18.10 5.21
N HIS A 181 -23.39 18.75 5.63
CA HIS A 181 -23.58 20.18 5.44
C HIS A 181 -23.04 20.98 6.62
N ASN A 182 -22.16 21.95 6.37
CA ASN A 182 -21.40 22.62 7.44
C ASN A 182 -22.21 23.61 8.29
N SER A 183 -23.44 23.94 7.92
CA SER A 183 -24.28 24.86 8.71
C SER A 183 -25.15 24.17 9.76
N ASN A 184 -25.36 22.85 9.63
CA ASN A 184 -26.29 22.11 10.49
C ASN A 184 -25.78 20.73 10.91
N GLY A 185 -24.69 20.24 10.29
CA GLY A 185 -24.08 18.96 10.62
C GLY A 185 -24.92 17.75 10.21
N TYR A 186 -25.98 17.94 9.41
CA TYR A 186 -26.77 16.84 8.86
C TYR A 186 -26.14 16.29 7.59
N TRP A 187 -26.39 15.01 7.37
CA TRP A 187 -25.93 14.28 6.20
C TRP A 187 -26.99 14.31 5.11
N TYR A 188 -26.55 14.40 3.86
CA TYR A 188 -27.42 14.41 2.68
C TYR A 188 -26.87 13.48 1.62
N ASP A 189 -27.74 12.72 0.98
CA ASP A 189 -27.45 12.04 -0.28
C ASP A 189 -27.47 13.05 -1.43
N MET A 190 -26.40 13.03 -2.23
CA MET A 190 -26.18 13.94 -3.37
C MET A 190 -25.65 13.16 -4.58
N PRO A 191 -25.86 13.67 -5.81
CA PRO A 191 -25.22 13.12 -7.00
C PRO A 191 -23.70 13.14 -6.87
N CYS A 192 -23.06 11.99 -7.07
CA CYS A 192 -21.61 11.82 -6.91
C CYS A 192 -20.75 12.68 -7.87
N ASN A 193 -21.36 13.18 -8.95
CA ASN A 193 -20.73 14.04 -9.96
C ASN A 193 -20.78 15.54 -9.61
N ASN A 194 -21.43 15.92 -8.50
CA ASN A 194 -21.32 17.28 -7.99
C ASN A 194 -19.91 17.56 -7.49
N SER A 195 -19.50 18.82 -7.46
CA SER A 195 -18.18 19.21 -6.94
C SER A 195 -18.31 19.81 -5.55
N TYR A 196 -17.71 19.17 -4.55
CA TYR A 196 -17.68 19.63 -3.17
C TYR A 196 -16.29 19.47 -2.54
N PRO A 197 -15.97 20.28 -1.53
CA PRO A 197 -14.91 19.98 -0.56
C PRO A 197 -15.08 18.58 0.06
N TYR A 198 -14.06 18.08 0.73
CA TYR A 198 -14.06 16.70 1.24
C TYR A 198 -13.31 16.56 2.55
N VAL A 199 -13.60 15.48 3.27
CA VAL A 199 -12.94 15.14 4.53
C VAL A 199 -12.23 13.82 4.36
N CYS A 200 -10.92 13.81 4.58
CA CYS A 200 -10.10 12.61 4.60
C CYS A 200 -9.86 12.14 6.03
N GLU A 201 -9.69 10.84 6.19
CA GLU A 201 -9.30 10.16 7.42
C GLU A 201 -8.07 9.29 7.15
N SER A 202 -7.21 9.13 8.15
CA SER A 202 -6.10 8.19 8.12
C SER A 202 -5.89 7.55 9.48
N ASN A 203 -5.68 6.23 9.49
CA ASN A 203 -5.31 5.46 10.68
C ASN A 203 -3.83 5.69 11.06
N PHE A 204 -3.07 6.39 10.21
CA PHE A 204 -1.64 6.59 10.38
C PHE A 204 -1.34 8.04 10.80
N CYS A 205 -1.62 8.35 12.06
CA CYS A 205 -1.17 9.60 12.69
C CYS A 205 0.34 9.64 12.99
N LYS A 206 1.14 8.71 12.47
CA LYS A 206 2.52 8.43 12.93
C LYS A 206 3.47 9.62 12.80
N PHE A 207 3.20 10.57 11.91
CA PHE A 207 4.02 11.77 11.72
C PHE A 207 3.60 12.96 12.58
N TYR A 208 2.47 12.87 13.30
CA TYR A 208 2.11 13.86 14.32
C TYR A 208 2.93 13.57 15.58
N LYS A 209 4.19 14.03 15.61
CA LYS A 209 4.85 14.27 16.90
C LYS A 209 4.01 15.32 17.61
N ALA A 210 3.39 14.95 18.72
CA ALA A 210 2.88 15.93 19.66
C ALA A 210 4.07 16.82 20.07
N GLY A 211 4.10 18.03 19.54
CA GLY A 211 5.09 19.06 19.85
C GLY A 211 4.53 20.36 19.28
N TYR A 212 4.27 21.42 20.04
CA TYR A 212 4.65 21.78 21.41
C TYR A 212 3.46 22.53 22.03
N ASN A 213 3.38 22.55 23.36
CA ASN A 213 2.55 23.54 24.08
C ASN A 213 2.89 24.97 23.63
#